data_AF-B5ILZ5-F1
#
_entry.id   AF-B5ILZ5-F1
#
_cell.length_a   1.000
_cell.length_b   1.000
_cell.length_c   1.000
_cell.angle_alpha   90.00
_cell.angle_beta   90.00
_cell.angle_gamma   90.00
#
_symmetry.space_group_name_H-M   'P 1'
#
loop_
_entity.id
_entity.type
_entity.pdbx_description
1 polymer ?
#
loop_
_entity_poly.entity_id
_entity_poly.type
_entity_poly.pdbx_seq_one_letter_code
_entity_poly.pdbx_strand_id
1 'polypeptide(L)' 'MISRNTVVGGLLVLLCGAILAIFTDVELRVVEWVNCGPLSPADERSSSVCR' A
#
# COMPACT_ATOMS: atom_id res chain seq x y z
N MET A 1 -5.05 -13.72 -23.97
CA MET A 1 -3.92 -12.99 -24.59
C MET A 1 -3.80 -11.65 -23.91
N ILE A 2 -2.70 -11.41 -23.20
CA ILE A 2 -2.42 -10.07 -22.66
C ILE A 2 -1.92 -9.21 -23.82
N SER A 3 -2.66 -8.14 -24.12
CA SER A 3 -2.26 -7.19 -25.16
C SER A 3 -1.08 -6.36 -24.67
N ARG A 4 -0.18 -6.00 -25.59
CA ARG A 4 0.97 -5.13 -25.29
C ARG A 4 0.52 -3.80 -24.65
N ASN A 5 -0.64 -3.28 -25.05
CA ASN A 5 -1.23 -2.09 -24.45
C ASN A 5 -1.64 -2.31 -22.98
N THR A 6 -2.08 -3.52 -22.62
CA THR A 6 -2.43 -3.86 -21.23
C THR A 6 -1.19 -3.92 -20.34
N VAL A 7 -0.07 -4.43 -20.87
CA VAL A 7 1.21 -4.45 -20.14
C VAL A 7 1.75 -3.03 -19.94
N VAL A 8 1.73 -2.22 -21.00
CA VAL A 8 2.19 -0.83 -20.95
C VAL A 8 1.31 -0.01 -19.98
N GLY A 9 -0.01 -0.19 -20.04
CA GLY A 9 -0.94 0.45 -19.10
C GLY A 9 -0.70 0.02 -17.66
N GLY A 10 -0.47 -1.28 -17.42
CA GLY A 10 -0.14 -1.79 -16.10
C GLY A 10 1.16 -1.19 -15.54
N LEU A 11 2.21 -1.12 -16.36
CA LEU A 11 3.48 -0.48 -15.99
C LEU A 11 3.33 1.00 -15.65
N LEU A 12 2.53 1.75 -16.42
CA LEU A 12 2.25 3.17 -16.18
C LEU A 12 1.53 3.38 -14.85
N VAL A 13 0.50 2.57 -14.57
CA VAL A 13 -0.23 2.65 -13.29
C VAL A 13 0.71 2.36 -12.12
N LEU A 14 1.55 1.33 -12.25
CA LEU A 14 2.50 0.94 -11.22
C LEU A 14 3.55 2.03 -10.98
N LEU A 15 4.09 2.63 -12.05
CA LEU A 15 5.04 3.74 -11.97
C LEU A 15 4.42 4.97 -11.31
N CYS A 16 3.22 5.38 -11.73
CA CYS A 16 2.51 6.50 -11.11
C CYS A 16 2.20 6.24 -9.64
N GLY A 17 1.76 5.03 -9.30
CA GLY A 17 1.51 4.62 -7.91
C GLY A 17 2.79 4.69 -7.06
N ALA A 18 3.91 4.22 -7.59
CA ALA A 18 5.21 4.28 -6.90
C ALA A 18 5.70 5.72 -6.70
N ILE A 19 5.57 6.58 -7.72
CA ILE A 19 5.93 8.01 -7.61
C ILE A 19 5.08 8.67 -6.53
N LEU A 20 3.76 8.50 -6.58
CA LEU A 20 2.87 9.05 -5.55
C LEU A 20 3.24 8.55 -4.17
N ALA A 21 3.60 7.27 -4.03
CA ALA A 21 4.03 6.70 -2.76
C ALA A 21 5.32 7.30 -2.21
N ILE A 22 6.26 7.70 -3.07
CA ILE A 22 7.51 8.37 -2.64
C ILE A 22 7.23 9.79 -2.14
N PHE A 23 6.26 10.49 -2.72
CA PHE A 23 5.93 11.87 -2.37
C PHE A 23 4.86 12.01 -1.30
N THR A 24 4.21 10.91 -0.91
CA THR A 24 3.19 10.91 0.14
C THR A 24 3.71 10.15 1.34
N ASP A 25 3.32 10.56 2.55
CA ASP A 25 3.63 9.87 3.81
C ASP A 25 2.82 8.55 3.94
N VAL A 26 2.72 7.80 2.83
CA VAL A 26 2.01 6.52 2.78
C VAL A 26 2.79 5.41 3.43
N GLU A 27 4.11 5.54 3.59
CA GLU A 27 4.90 4.49 4.24
C GLU A 27 4.38 4.22 5.65
N LEU A 28 4.13 5.26 6.45
CA LEU A 28 3.58 5.08 7.79
C LEU A 28 2.16 4.51 7.75
N ARG A 29 1.26 5.06 6.92
CA ARG A 29 -0.13 4.58 6.83
C ARG A 29 -0.28 3.19 6.23
N VAL A 30 0.57 2.79 5.29
CA VAL A 30 0.54 1.45 4.66
C VAL A 30 1.18 0.43 5.59
N VAL A 31 2.30 0.76 6.23
CA VAL A 31 2.92 -0.11 7.25
C VAL A 31 1.96 -0.28 8.44
N GLU A 32 1.30 0.78 8.87
CA GLU A 32 0.27 0.71 9.91
C GLU A 32 -0.97 -0.06 9.43
N TRP A 33 -1.41 0.09 8.18
CA TRP A 33 -2.53 -0.71 7.66
C TRP A 33 -2.18 -2.21 7.52
N VAL A 34 -0.95 -2.54 7.12
CA VAL A 34 -0.48 -3.93 7.02
C VAL A 34 -0.32 -4.57 8.40
N ASN A 35 0.27 -3.86 9.36
CA ASN A 35 0.54 -4.40 10.70
C ASN A 35 -0.66 -4.27 11.66
N CYS A 36 -1.43 -3.19 11.54
CA CYS A 36 -2.46 -2.78 12.50
C CYS A 36 -3.87 -2.64 11.88
N GLY A 37 -4.03 -2.91 10.59
CA GLY A 37 -5.28 -2.69 9.86
C GLY A 37 -6.43 -3.67 10.18
N PRO A 38 -7.46 -3.71 9.32
CA PRO A 38 -8.73 -4.40 9.58
C PRO A 38 -8.62 -5.93 9.71
N LEU A 39 -7.47 -6.51 9.38
CA LEU A 39 -7.19 -7.94 9.53
C LEU A 39 -6.33 -8.26 10.77
N SER A 40 -5.77 -7.24 11.45
CA SER A 40 -4.94 -7.43 12.63
C SER A 40 -5.79 -7.89 13.84
N PRO A 41 -5.29 -8.81 14.68
CA PRO A 41 -5.97 -9.26 15.90
C PRO A 41 -6.36 -8.09 16.80
N ALA A 42 -7.49 -8.21 17.52
CA ALA A 42 -8.00 -7.12 18.36
C ALA A 42 -7.01 -6.70 19.46
N ASP A 43 -6.19 -7.63 19.96
CA ASP A 43 -5.15 -7.37 20.96
C ASP A 43 -3.98 -6.55 20.39
N GLU A 44 -3.64 -6.74 19.12
CA GLU A 44 -2.55 -6.05 18.44
C GLU A 44 -2.92 -4.59 18.10
N ARG A 45 -4.21 -4.34 17.78
CA ARG A 45 -4.74 -2.98 17.53
C ARG A 45 -4.66 -2.03 18.71
N SER A 46 -4.63 -2.55 19.94
CA SER A 46 -4.54 -1.72 21.15
C SER A 46 -3.09 -1.53 21.62
N SER A 47 -2.11 -2.10 20.92
CA SER A 47 -0.69 -1.98 21.25
C SER A 47 -0.17 -0.57 20.99
N SER A 48 0.82 -0.13 21.77
CA SER A 48 1.44 1.20 21.64
C SER A 48 2.19 1.41 20.31
N VAL A 49 2.41 0.33 19.56
CA VAL A 49 3.01 0.33 18.21
C VAL A 49 1.96 0.66 17.13
N CYS A 50 0.68 0.41 17.41
CA CYS A 50 -0.44 0.56 16.49
C CYS A 50 -1.38 1.73 16.88
N ARG A 51 -0.97 2.59 17.81
CA ARG A 51 -1.75 3.70 18.38
C ARG A 51 -1.17 5.05 17.99
#